data_AF-A0A9X1SYI7-F1
#
_entry.id   AF-A0A9X1SYI7-F1
#
_cell.length_a   1.000
_cell.length_b   1.000
_cell.length_c   1.000
_cell.angle_alpha   90.00
_cell.angle_beta   90.00
_cell.angle_gamma   90.00
#
_symmetry.space_group_name_H-M   'P 1'
#
loop_
_entity.id
_entity.type
_entity.pdbx_description
1 polymer ?
#
loop_
_entity_poly.entity_id
_entity_poly.type
_entity_poly.pdbx_seq_one_letter_code
_entity_poly.pdbx_strand_id
1 'polypeptide(L)'
;MNGPQTPESSPPVLRLGKPAKGLLAALLLVVSALFLGGTFVGSDDWWPFAPWKMYSTSTAPSGPVGSTLIEIQEAGSPEWQPASLHPDTVGLNRAEIEGRMTMIKEDPAVLGTLLKSHSELLPDDPEWTAIRVVRSDVILHEGERTGETRDTTLAVWPSSARTAEDDAPRIITEAAQ
;
A
#
# COMPACT_ATOMS: atom_id res chain seq x y z
N MET A 1 -12.25 -64.37 27.27
CA MET A 1 -12.84 -65.00 26.07
C MET A 1 -13.11 -63.87 25.08
N ASN A 2 -12.15 -63.57 24.19
CA ASN A 2 -12.29 -62.52 23.18
C ASN A 2 -13.01 -63.12 21.98
N GLY A 3 -14.16 -62.54 21.61
CA GLY A 3 -14.90 -62.95 20.41
C GLY A 3 -14.13 -62.66 19.12
N PRO A 4 -14.45 -63.34 18.01
CA PRO A 4 -13.80 -63.10 16.72
C PRO A 4 -14.08 -61.67 16.24
N GLN A 5 -13.02 -60.89 16.04
CA GLN A 5 -13.08 -59.57 15.41
C GLN A 5 -13.50 -59.75 13.94
N THR A 6 -14.65 -59.24 13.54
CA THR A 6 -15.04 -59.14 12.13
C THR A 6 -14.07 -58.20 11.40
N PRO A 7 -13.48 -58.59 10.26
CA PRO A 7 -12.64 -57.67 9.50
C PRO A 7 -13.50 -56.51 8.98
N GLU A 8 -13.16 -55.28 9.34
CA GLU A 8 -13.79 -54.10 8.76
C GLU A 8 -13.61 -54.13 7.23
N SER A 9 -14.71 -54.06 6.48
CA SER A 9 -14.65 -54.04 5.02
C SER A 9 -13.95 -52.76 4.58
N SER A 10 -12.74 -52.88 4.02
CA SER A 10 -12.07 -51.73 3.40
C SER A 10 -12.97 -51.15 2.30
N PRO A 11 -13.08 -49.82 2.18
CA PRO A 11 -13.91 -49.20 1.17
C PRO A 11 -13.47 -49.64 -0.24
N PRO A 12 -14.40 -49.80 -1.19
CA PRO A 12 -14.08 -50.25 -2.54
C PRO A 12 -13.14 -49.26 -3.24
N VAL A 13 -12.00 -49.77 -3.71
CA VAL A 13 -10.99 -48.98 -4.44
C VAL A 13 -11.44 -48.74 -5.88
N LEU A 14 -11.90 -47.53 -6.20
CA LEU A 14 -12.18 -47.14 -7.59
C LEU A 14 -10.86 -46.90 -8.35
N ARG A 15 -10.63 -47.67 -9.43
CA ARG A 15 -9.48 -47.47 -10.31
C ARG A 15 -9.85 -46.50 -11.44
N LEU A 16 -9.08 -45.42 -11.58
CA LEU A 16 -9.27 -44.48 -12.68
C LEU A 16 -8.94 -45.12 -14.03
N GLY A 17 -9.86 -44.98 -14.99
CA GLY A 17 -9.61 -45.33 -16.38
C GLY A 17 -8.52 -44.45 -17.01
N LYS A 18 -7.85 -44.96 -18.05
CA LYS A 18 -6.83 -44.22 -18.83
C LYS A 18 -7.27 -42.81 -19.28
N PRO A 19 -8.49 -42.57 -19.79
CA PRO A 19 -8.89 -41.21 -20.20
C PRO A 19 -8.99 -40.24 -19.01
N ALA A 20 -9.49 -40.71 -17.87
CA ALA A 20 -9.57 -39.90 -16.65
C ALA A 20 -8.16 -39.51 -16.14
N LYS A 21 -7.18 -40.42 -16.25
CA LYS A 21 -5.77 -40.12 -15.94
C LYS A 21 -5.20 -39.05 -16.88
N GLY A 22 -5.51 -39.13 -18.17
CA GLY A 22 -5.10 -38.12 -19.15
C GLY A 22 -5.66 -36.74 -18.84
N LEU A 23 -6.95 -36.67 -18.49
CA LEU A 23 -7.59 -35.41 -18.09
C LEU A 23 -6.96 -34.81 -16.83
N LEU A 24 -6.72 -35.62 -15.79
CA LEU A 24 -6.07 -35.14 -14.57
C LEU A 24 -4.63 -34.69 -14.82
N ALA A 25 -3.89 -35.39 -15.68
CA ALA A 25 -2.53 -34.99 -16.05
C ALA A 25 -2.53 -33.66 -16.82
N ALA A 26 -3.47 -33.47 -17.75
CA ALA A 26 -3.63 -32.21 -18.47
C ALA A 26 -4.00 -31.07 -17.51
N LEU A 27 -4.94 -31.30 -16.58
CA LEU A 27 -5.32 -30.31 -15.58
C LEU A 27 -4.13 -29.92 -14.70
N LEU A 28 -3.36 -30.92 -14.22
CA LEU A 28 -2.15 -30.67 -13.45
C LEU A 28 -1.15 -29.81 -14.23
N LEU A 29 -0.89 -30.14 -15.50
CA LEU A 29 0.02 -29.37 -16.35
C LEU A 29 -0.45 -27.93 -16.54
N VAL A 30 -1.74 -27.72 -16.79
CA VAL A 30 -2.31 -26.37 -16.92
C VAL A 30 -2.15 -25.58 -15.64
N VAL A 31 -2.52 -26.16 -14.49
CA VAL A 31 -2.39 -25.51 -13.19
C VAL A 31 -0.92 -25.20 -12.89
N SER A 32 -0.01 -26.15 -13.08
CA SER A 32 1.43 -25.94 -12.91
C SER A 32 1.97 -24.83 -13.82
N ALA A 33 1.54 -24.78 -15.08
CA ALA A 33 1.95 -23.73 -16.01
C ALA A 33 1.46 -22.35 -15.56
N LEU A 34 0.22 -22.24 -15.06
CA LEU A 34 -0.30 -20.99 -14.50
C LEU A 34 0.51 -20.52 -13.28
N PHE A 35 0.80 -21.41 -12.33
CA PHE A 35 1.59 -21.08 -11.14
C PHE A 35 3.04 -20.71 -11.46
N LEU A 36 3.71 -21.46 -12.34
CA LEU A 36 5.08 -21.15 -12.74
C LEU A 36 5.12 -19.84 -13.54
N GLY A 37 4.18 -19.65 -14.48
CA GLY A 37 4.07 -18.41 -15.24
C GLY A 37 3.82 -17.19 -14.36
N GLY A 38 2.87 -17.28 -13.43
CA GLY A 38 2.59 -16.22 -12.46
C GLY A 38 3.76 -15.96 -11.49
N THR A 39 4.52 -16.99 -11.10
CA THR A 39 5.71 -16.83 -10.25
C THR A 39 6.83 -16.04 -10.93
N PHE A 40 7.13 -16.33 -12.20
CA PHE A 40 8.27 -15.72 -12.89
C PHE A 40 7.94 -14.38 -13.55
N VAL A 41 6.70 -14.15 -13.98
CA VAL A 41 6.33 -12.99 -14.82
C VAL A 41 5.17 -12.17 -14.22
N GLY A 42 4.39 -12.75 -13.30
CA GLY A 42 3.16 -12.14 -12.79
C GLY A 42 3.36 -10.91 -11.90
N SER A 43 2.24 -10.20 -11.71
CA SER A 43 2.06 -9.18 -10.67
C SER A 43 1.09 -9.68 -9.59
N ASP A 44 0.95 -8.92 -8.50
CA ASP A 44 0.03 -9.26 -7.41
C ASP A 44 -1.44 -9.35 -7.89
N ASP A 45 -1.79 -8.68 -9.00
CA ASP A 45 -3.11 -8.72 -9.63
C ASP A 45 -3.48 -10.10 -10.20
N TRP A 46 -2.48 -10.97 -10.44
CA TRP A 46 -2.68 -12.30 -11.02
C TRP A 46 -2.90 -13.38 -9.95
N TRP A 47 -3.08 -12.98 -8.70
CA TRP A 47 -3.53 -13.87 -7.64
C TRP A 47 -4.81 -14.63 -8.08
N PRO A 48 -4.93 -15.95 -7.83
CA PRO A 48 -4.08 -16.80 -6.99
C PRO A 48 -2.93 -17.52 -7.73
N PHE A 49 -2.66 -17.20 -9.00
CA PHE A 49 -1.64 -17.90 -9.80
C PHE A 49 -0.26 -17.23 -9.74
N ALA A 50 -0.16 -16.03 -9.16
CA ALA A 50 1.09 -15.38 -8.79
C ALA A 50 1.18 -15.25 -7.25
N PRO A 51 2.39 -15.35 -6.66
CA PRO A 51 2.59 -15.07 -5.25
C PRO A 51 2.43 -13.58 -4.97
N TRP A 52 2.01 -13.24 -3.75
CA TRP A 52 2.08 -11.85 -3.29
C TRP A 52 3.55 -11.46 -3.09
N LYS A 53 4.04 -10.52 -3.92
CA LYS A 53 5.45 -10.11 -3.93
C LYS A 53 5.91 -9.57 -2.59
N MET A 54 5.00 -8.94 -1.83
CA MET A 54 5.27 -8.45 -0.47
C MET A 54 5.74 -9.54 0.51
N TYR A 55 5.45 -10.82 0.25
CA TYR A 55 5.87 -11.95 1.09
C TYR A 55 6.90 -12.87 0.43
N SER A 56 7.10 -12.76 -0.89
CA SER A 56 8.01 -13.64 -1.63
C SER A 56 9.32 -12.96 -2.06
N THR A 57 9.46 -11.65 -1.81
CA THR A 57 10.66 -10.88 -2.18
C THR A 57 11.18 -10.08 -0.99
N SER A 58 12.49 -9.79 -1.00
CA SER A 58 13.10 -8.83 -0.07
C SER A 58 13.34 -7.52 -0.78
N THR A 59 13.13 -6.42 -0.09
CA THR A 59 13.58 -5.09 -0.54
C THR A 59 15.11 -5.04 -0.52
N ALA A 60 15.71 -4.25 -1.43
CA ALA A 60 17.14 -4.00 -1.41
C ALA A 60 17.53 -3.31 -0.08
N PRO A 61 18.67 -3.66 0.53
CA PRO A 61 19.08 -3.10 1.82
C PRO A 61 19.52 -1.63 1.72
N SER A 62 19.82 -1.14 0.52
CA SER A 62 20.18 0.25 0.28
C SER A 62 19.19 0.91 -0.67
N GLY A 63 18.81 2.15 -0.38
CA GLY A 63 17.87 2.92 -1.17
C GLY A 63 16.85 3.70 -0.33
N PRO A 64 15.98 4.50 -0.99
CA PRO A 64 14.94 5.24 -0.32
C PRO A 64 13.78 4.31 0.11
N VAL A 65 13.31 4.49 1.35
CA VAL A 65 12.07 3.91 1.85
C VAL A 65 11.07 5.03 2.10
N GLY A 66 10.06 5.09 1.23
CA GLY A 66 9.09 6.18 1.20
C GLY A 66 7.85 5.94 2.05
N SER A 67 7.38 7.00 2.69
CA SER A 67 6.08 7.10 3.34
C SER A 67 5.29 8.30 2.81
N THR A 68 3.97 8.22 2.82
CA THR A 68 3.11 9.35 2.45
C THR A 68 2.75 10.13 3.71
N LEU A 69 3.07 11.42 3.71
CA LEU A 69 2.67 12.39 4.73
C LEU A 69 1.62 13.33 4.15
N ILE A 70 0.69 13.74 5.01
CA ILE A 70 -0.32 14.73 4.68
C ILE A 70 -0.12 15.87 5.64
N GLU A 71 0.00 17.06 5.09
CA GLU A 71 0.29 18.27 5.86
C GLU A 71 -0.73 19.34 5.52
N ILE A 72 -1.05 20.18 6.50
CA ILE A 72 -2.04 21.24 6.39
C ILE A 72 -1.46 22.56 6.87
N GLN A 73 -2.11 23.65 6.47
CA GLN A 73 -1.97 24.97 7.09
C GLN A 73 -3.29 25.34 7.74
N GLU A 74 -3.24 25.91 8.93
CA GLU A 74 -4.41 26.41 9.65
C GLU A 74 -4.61 27.91 9.43
N ALA A 75 -5.84 28.38 9.62
CA ALA A 75 -6.14 29.80 9.60
C ALA A 75 -5.30 30.55 10.64
N GLY A 76 -4.49 31.51 10.17
CA GLY A 76 -3.61 32.30 11.02
C GLY A 76 -2.18 31.74 11.17
N SER A 77 -1.88 30.56 10.62
CA SER A 77 -0.52 30.01 10.55
C SER A 77 -0.17 29.55 9.13
N PRO A 78 0.84 30.16 8.47
CA PRO A 78 1.31 29.71 7.16
C PRO A 78 2.23 28.48 7.26
N GLU A 79 2.49 27.96 8.46
CA GLU A 79 3.37 26.81 8.65
C GLU A 79 2.66 25.51 8.30
N TRP A 80 3.38 24.64 7.61
CA TRP A 80 2.89 23.30 7.29
C TRP A 80 3.09 22.37 8.48
N GLN A 81 2.04 21.68 8.88
CA GLN A 81 2.08 20.71 9.97
C GLN A 81 1.43 19.39 9.58
N PRO A 82 1.93 18.24 10.09
CA PRO A 82 1.32 16.94 9.82
C PRO A 82 -0.13 16.89 10.27
N ALA A 83 -1.01 16.38 9.41
CA ALA A 83 -2.40 16.14 9.72
C ALA A 83 -2.65 14.64 9.99
N SER A 84 -3.40 14.36 11.04
CA SER A 84 -3.94 13.03 11.31
C SER A 84 -5.19 12.81 10.46
N LEU A 85 -5.16 11.80 9.59
CA LEU A 85 -6.29 11.47 8.73
C LEU A 85 -6.99 10.24 9.26
N HIS A 86 -8.11 10.50 9.92
CA HIS A 86 -9.00 9.49 10.45
C HIS A 86 -10.46 9.80 10.06
N PRO A 87 -11.35 8.79 10.08
CA PRO A 87 -12.76 8.97 9.73
C PRO A 87 -13.49 9.99 10.59
N ASP A 88 -13.07 10.17 11.84
CA ASP A 88 -13.58 11.17 12.78
C ASP A 88 -13.07 12.60 12.49
N THR A 89 -11.91 12.74 11.84
CA THR A 89 -11.32 14.04 11.49
C THR A 89 -11.76 14.53 10.11
N VAL A 90 -11.76 13.66 9.09
CA VAL A 90 -12.00 14.04 7.68
C VAL A 90 -12.89 13.06 6.91
N GLY A 91 -13.53 12.11 7.60
CA GLY A 91 -14.40 11.10 6.98
C GLY A 91 -13.66 10.00 6.21
N LEU A 92 -12.33 10.04 6.14
CA LEU A 92 -11.49 9.08 5.43
C LEU A 92 -10.24 8.71 6.24
N ASN A 93 -9.79 7.48 6.07
CA ASN A 93 -8.48 7.00 6.53
C ASN A 93 -7.38 7.37 5.54
N ARG A 94 -6.15 7.48 6.04
CA ARG A 94 -4.93 7.63 5.21
C ARG A 94 -4.86 6.62 4.05
N ALA A 95 -5.21 5.36 4.29
CA ALA A 95 -5.14 4.30 3.28
C ALA A 95 -6.05 4.57 2.05
N GLU A 96 -7.20 5.23 2.23
CA GLU A 96 -8.12 5.56 1.14
C GLU A 96 -7.57 6.68 0.26
N ILE A 97 -6.83 7.61 0.88
CA ILE A 97 -6.12 8.69 0.19
C ILE A 97 -4.91 8.13 -0.58
N GLU A 98 -4.12 7.26 0.06
CA GLU A 98 -2.99 6.58 -0.60
C GLU A 98 -3.44 5.74 -1.79
N GLY A 99 -4.57 5.04 -1.68
CA GLY A 99 -5.16 4.27 -2.79
C GLY A 99 -5.61 5.11 -3.99
N ARG A 100 -5.72 6.44 -3.84
CA ARG A 100 -6.14 7.39 -4.89
C ARG A 100 -5.03 8.34 -5.33
N MET A 101 -3.77 8.01 -5.05
CA MET A 101 -2.64 8.92 -5.28
C MET A 101 -2.48 9.36 -6.74
N THR A 102 -2.79 8.51 -7.71
CA THR A 102 -2.76 8.89 -9.13
C THR A 102 -3.75 10.01 -9.43
N MET A 103 -5.01 9.85 -9.00
CA MET A 103 -6.06 10.85 -9.15
C MET A 103 -5.70 12.16 -8.44
N ILE A 104 -5.16 12.09 -7.22
CA ILE A 104 -4.78 13.28 -6.44
C ILE A 104 -3.66 14.08 -7.10
N LYS A 105 -2.70 13.40 -7.74
CA LYS A 105 -1.60 14.06 -8.48
C LYS A 105 -2.10 14.74 -9.76
N GLU A 106 -3.04 14.10 -10.45
CA GLU A 106 -3.62 14.63 -11.68
C GLU A 106 -4.57 15.80 -11.42
N ASP A 107 -5.37 15.72 -10.36
CA ASP A 107 -6.28 16.76 -9.92
C ASP A 107 -6.15 17.02 -8.41
N PRO A 108 -5.23 17.91 -7.99
CA PRO A 108 -5.07 18.27 -6.58
C PRO A 108 -6.30 18.96 -5.98
N ALA A 109 -7.25 19.46 -6.78
CA ALA A 109 -8.42 20.16 -6.27
C ALA A 109 -9.31 19.27 -5.38
N VAL A 110 -9.25 17.95 -5.60
CA VAL A 110 -9.99 16.96 -4.82
C VAL A 110 -9.62 17.02 -3.33
N LEU A 111 -8.40 17.44 -2.99
CA LEU A 111 -7.94 17.59 -1.61
C LEU A 111 -8.73 18.66 -0.84
N GLY A 112 -9.28 19.66 -1.53
CA GLY A 112 -10.15 20.66 -0.89
C GLY A 112 -11.43 20.07 -0.30
N THR A 113 -11.85 18.90 -0.78
CA THR A 113 -12.98 18.16 -0.19
C THR A 113 -12.65 17.70 1.24
N LEU A 114 -11.38 17.40 1.53
CA LEU A 114 -10.95 17.01 2.88
C LEU A 114 -11.04 18.18 3.85
N LEU A 115 -10.67 19.40 3.43
CA LEU A 115 -10.79 20.61 4.24
C LEU A 115 -12.24 20.90 4.58
N LYS A 116 -13.12 20.77 3.59
CA LYS A 116 -14.56 20.91 3.80
C LYS A 116 -15.08 19.84 4.77
N SER A 117 -14.66 18.59 4.62
CA SER A 117 -15.08 17.54 5.55
C SER A 117 -14.58 17.78 6.96
N HIS A 118 -13.36 18.33 7.11
CA HIS A 118 -12.80 18.69 8.41
C HIS A 118 -13.68 19.73 9.11
N SER A 119 -14.02 20.84 8.44
CA SER A 119 -14.85 21.88 9.05
C SER A 119 -16.29 21.44 9.34
N GLU A 120 -16.81 20.47 8.59
CA GLU A 120 -18.12 19.86 8.88
C GLU A 120 -18.10 18.90 10.08
N LEU A 121 -17.02 18.14 10.26
CA LEU A 121 -16.88 17.17 11.35
C LEU A 121 -16.40 17.80 12.66
N LEU A 122 -15.51 18.78 12.56
CA LEU A 122 -14.84 19.45 13.68
C LEU A 122 -14.98 20.98 13.53
N PRO A 123 -16.20 21.53 13.72
CA PRO A 123 -16.46 22.96 13.50
C PRO A 123 -15.78 23.88 14.53
N ASP A 124 -15.36 23.33 15.69
CA ASP A 124 -14.69 24.07 16.75
C ASP A 124 -13.15 24.09 16.58
N ASP A 125 -12.60 23.26 15.69
CA ASP A 125 -11.16 23.20 15.42
C ASP A 125 -10.72 24.32 14.45
N PRO A 126 -9.43 24.70 14.44
CA PRO A 126 -8.92 25.67 13.48
C PRO A 126 -9.23 25.28 12.04
N GLU A 127 -9.73 26.23 11.26
CA GLU A 127 -10.02 26.01 9.85
C GLU A 127 -8.72 25.70 9.09
N TRP A 128 -8.73 24.60 8.33
CA TRP A 128 -7.64 24.30 7.42
C TRP A 128 -7.75 25.17 6.17
N THR A 129 -6.68 25.86 5.82
CA THR A 129 -6.62 26.80 4.68
C THR A 129 -5.89 26.23 3.47
N ALA A 130 -4.97 25.27 3.70
CA ALA A 130 -4.28 24.53 2.67
C ALA A 130 -3.99 23.10 3.12
N ILE A 131 -3.78 22.22 2.14
CA ILE A 131 -3.37 20.83 2.33
C ILE A 131 -2.40 20.42 1.23
N ARG A 132 -1.45 19.58 1.59
CA ARG A 132 -0.55 18.95 0.62
C ARG A 132 -0.29 17.50 0.96
N VAL A 133 0.09 16.77 -0.09
CA VAL A 133 0.62 15.42 0.01
C VAL A 133 2.12 15.47 -0.20
N VAL A 134 2.87 14.90 0.74
CA VAL A 134 4.33 14.80 0.69
C VAL A 134 4.73 13.34 0.68
N ARG A 135 5.69 12.97 -0.16
CA ARG A 135 6.42 11.72 -0.03
C ARG A 135 7.68 11.98 0.78
N SER A 136 7.82 11.32 1.91
CA SER A 136 9.00 11.39 2.77
C SER A 136 9.80 10.10 2.64
N ASP A 137 10.97 10.18 2.03
CA ASP A 137 11.86 9.08 1.76
C ASP A 137 13.01 9.05 2.78
N VAL A 138 13.05 8.01 3.62
CA VAL A 138 14.18 7.74 4.50
C VAL A 138 15.26 7.01 3.71
N ILE A 139 16.50 7.50 3.74
CA ILE A 139 17.59 6.89 2.98
C ILE A 139 18.28 5.80 3.79
N LEU A 140 18.29 4.58 3.26
CA LEU A 140 18.98 3.43 3.84
C LEU A 140 20.31 3.15 3.15
N HIS A 141 21.29 2.73 3.94
CA HIS A 141 22.55 2.15 3.50
C HIS A 141 22.79 0.84 4.26
N GLU A 142 22.89 -0.28 3.56
CA GLU A 142 23.14 -1.61 4.14
C GLU A 142 22.12 -2.02 5.23
N GLY A 143 20.87 -1.57 5.09
CA GLY A 143 19.77 -1.85 6.01
C GLY A 143 19.67 -0.86 7.18
N GLU A 144 20.61 0.08 7.31
CA GLU A 144 20.63 1.08 8.37
C GLU A 144 20.19 2.46 7.85
N ARG A 145 19.54 3.24 8.71
CA ARG A 145 19.13 4.61 8.38
C ARG A 145 20.36 5.51 8.36
N THR A 146 20.53 6.27 7.28
CA THR A 146 21.63 7.24 7.15
C THR A 146 21.42 8.53 7.95
N GLY A 147 20.21 8.77 8.46
CA GLY A 147 19.78 10.04 9.05
C GLY A 147 19.29 11.06 8.01
N GLU A 148 19.50 10.81 6.71
CA GLU A 148 18.92 11.63 5.64
C GLU A 148 17.46 11.24 5.38
N THR A 149 16.59 12.24 5.35
CA THR A 149 15.21 12.16 4.87
C THR A 149 15.01 13.15 3.72
N ARG A 150 14.30 12.72 2.68
CA ARG A 150 13.98 13.53 1.51
C ARG A 150 12.47 13.66 1.35
N ASP A 151 11.98 14.87 1.50
CA ASP A 151 10.56 15.17 1.29
C ASP A 151 10.33 15.71 -0.11
N THR A 152 9.35 15.17 -0.83
CA THR A 152 8.91 15.66 -2.14
C THR A 152 7.41 15.93 -2.11
N THR A 153 7.00 17.16 -2.39
CA THR A 153 5.58 17.51 -2.46
C THR A 153 4.97 16.96 -3.75
N LEU A 154 3.96 16.09 -3.60
CA LEU A 154 3.29 15.40 -4.69
C LEU A 154 2.09 16.18 -5.23
N ALA A 155 1.33 16.84 -4.34
CA ALA A 155 0.12 17.59 -4.67
C ALA A 155 -0.13 18.65 -3.60
N VAL A 156 -0.70 19.80 -3.98
CA VAL A 156 -1.01 20.92 -3.08
C VAL A 156 -2.36 21.51 -3.47
N TRP A 157 -3.18 21.83 -2.49
CA TRP A 157 -4.40 22.62 -2.65
C TRP A 157 -4.54 23.69 -1.55
N PRO A 158 -4.97 24.92 -1.87
CA PRO A 158 -5.14 25.46 -3.22
C PRO A 158 -3.80 25.55 -3.97
N SER A 159 -3.82 25.58 -5.31
CA SER A 159 -2.57 25.68 -6.09
C SER A 159 -1.78 26.95 -5.79
N SER A 160 -2.43 28.00 -5.30
CA SER A 160 -1.80 29.23 -4.83
C SER A 160 -0.93 29.05 -3.57
N ALA A 161 -1.14 27.96 -2.81
CA ALA A 161 -0.30 27.61 -1.67
C ALA A 161 1.00 26.89 -2.09
N ARG A 162 1.13 26.48 -3.36
CA ARG A 162 2.37 25.90 -3.89
C ARG A 162 3.45 26.97 -4.02
N THR A 163 4.60 26.68 -3.44
CA THR A 163 5.79 27.53 -3.51
C THR A 163 6.89 26.88 -4.36
N ALA A 164 7.90 27.65 -4.77
CA ALA A 164 9.07 27.10 -5.46
C ALA A 164 9.85 26.10 -4.59
N GLU A 165 9.77 26.24 -3.27
CA GLU A 165 10.34 25.29 -2.30
C GLU A 165 9.64 23.93 -2.37
N ASP A 166 8.34 23.90 -2.66
CA ASP A 166 7.60 22.63 -2.80
C ASP A 166 7.99 21.83 -4.05
N ASP A 167 8.54 22.48 -5.07
CA ASP A 167 9.00 21.83 -6.29
C ASP A 167 10.40 21.22 -6.13
N ALA A 168 11.17 21.66 -5.13
CA ALA A 168 12.45 21.09 -4.77
C ALA A 168 12.29 20.05 -3.65
N PRO A 169 13.04 18.93 -3.69
CA PRO A 169 13.05 18.01 -2.58
C PRO A 169 13.70 18.67 -1.34
N ARG A 170 13.00 18.68 -0.21
CA ARG A 170 13.59 19.12 1.06
C ARG A 170 14.46 18.02 1.64
N ILE A 171 15.72 18.32 1.89
CA ILE A 171 16.68 17.40 2.50
C ILE A 171 16.78 17.72 3.99
N ILE A 172 16.46 16.75 4.83
CA ILE A 172 16.51 16.85 6.27
C ILE A 172 17.58 15.86 6.75
N THR A 173 18.63 16.37 7.40
CA THR A 173 19.68 15.54 7.98
C THR A 173 19.52 15.54 9.50
N GLU A 174 19.11 14.41 10.06
CA GLU A 174 19.18 14.16 11.49
C GLU A 174 20.53 13.51 11.82
N ALA A 175 21.18 13.95 12.91
CA ALA A 175 22.38 13.27 13.38
C ALA A 175 22.01 11.83 13.78
N ALA A 176 22.60 10.84 13.13
CA ALA A 176 22.39 9.43 13.47
C ALA A 176 22.66 9.22 14.97
N GLN A 177 21.67 8.70 15.69
CA GLN A 177 21.79 8.28 17.09
C GLN A 177 22.50 6.94 17.21
#